data_AF-A0A449BB00-F1
#
_entry.id   AF-A0A449BB00-F1
#
_cell.length_a   1.000
_cell.length_b   1.000
_cell.length_c   1.000
_cell.angle_alpha   90.00
_cell.angle_beta   90.00
_cell.angle_gamma   90.00
#
_symmetry.space_group_name_H-M   'P 1'
#
loop_
_entity.id
_entity.type
_entity.pdbx_description
1 polymer ?
#
loop_
_entity_poly.entity_id
_entity_poly.type
_entity_poly.pdbx_seq_one_letter_code
_entity_poly.pdbx_strand_id
1 'polypeptide(L)'
;MSKNAKQPKQPTTYSYKALTSTLFFIIFIILPLTAIYITGTNDIGNNNLIKNFWIVFGCTYGIGLFAILLDFLLVKLKVLNARSFNFSVPMVVLFCFMTPTAYVSGFPLYARVIVVFVLVVIVTLLMNILITKIEAKKN
;
A
#
# COMPACT_ATOMS: atom_id res chain seq x y z
N MET A 1 -45.58 -34.87 -4.21
CA MET A 1 -44.61 -34.47 -3.17
C MET A 1 -43.21 -34.47 -3.76
N SER A 2 -42.70 -33.31 -4.18
CA SER A 2 -41.32 -33.19 -4.69
C SER A 2 -40.37 -32.92 -3.53
N LYS A 3 -39.47 -33.87 -3.24
CA LYS A 3 -38.42 -33.71 -2.24
C LYS A 3 -37.30 -32.86 -2.85
N ASN A 4 -37.30 -31.56 -2.55
CA ASN A 4 -36.12 -30.71 -2.74
C ASN A 4 -35.01 -31.16 -1.78
N ALA A 5 -34.11 -32.01 -2.27
CA ALA A 5 -32.88 -32.34 -1.58
C ALA A 5 -32.01 -31.07 -1.51
N LYS A 6 -31.97 -30.44 -0.33
CA LYS A 6 -31.02 -29.37 -0.03
C LYS A 6 -29.61 -29.95 -0.12
N GLN A 7 -28.86 -29.55 -1.13
CA GLN A 7 -27.44 -29.89 -1.24
C GLN A 7 -26.69 -29.42 0.02
N PRO A 8 -25.76 -30.20 0.57
CA PRO A 8 -24.99 -29.80 1.74
C PRO A 8 -24.11 -28.61 1.38
N LYS A 9 -24.30 -27.48 2.07
CA LYS A 9 -23.38 -26.34 2.03
C LYS A 9 -21.99 -26.86 2.43
N GLN A 10 -21.07 -26.88 1.48
CA GLN A 10 -19.67 -27.21 1.74
C GLN A 10 -19.14 -26.29 2.85
N PRO A 11 -18.28 -26.82 3.75
CA PRO A 11 -17.70 -26.01 4.82
C PRO A 11 -16.91 -24.85 4.20
N THR A 12 -17.26 -23.62 4.59
CA THR A 12 -16.54 -22.41 4.20
C THR A 12 -15.11 -22.52 4.74
N THR A 13 -14.19 -22.97 3.91
CA THR A 13 -12.76 -22.89 4.18
C THR A 13 -12.43 -21.42 4.39
N TYR A 14 -12.07 -21.05 5.63
CA TYR A 14 -11.64 -19.69 5.95
C TYR A 14 -10.44 -19.34 5.08
N SER A 15 -10.63 -18.42 4.14
CA SER A 15 -9.58 -17.99 3.22
C SER A 15 -8.65 -17.02 3.96
N TYR A 16 -7.53 -17.54 4.46
CA TYR A 16 -6.48 -16.75 5.12
C TYR A 16 -5.80 -15.73 4.20
N LYS A 17 -6.15 -15.68 2.91
CA LYS A 17 -5.57 -14.77 1.92
C LYS A 17 -5.68 -13.29 2.31
N ALA A 18 -6.80 -12.89 2.91
CA ALA A 18 -6.96 -11.51 3.39
C ALA A 18 -5.97 -11.18 4.52
N LEU A 19 -5.80 -12.11 5.48
CA LEU A 19 -4.84 -11.97 6.57
C LEU A 19 -3.40 -11.91 6.05
N THR A 20 -3.05 -12.78 5.10
CA THR A 20 -1.72 -12.80 4.48
C THR A 20 -1.42 -11.49 3.74
N SER A 21 -2.39 -10.94 2.99
CA SER A 21 -2.25 -9.62 2.37
C SER A 21 -2.02 -8.52 3.41
N THR A 22 -2.82 -8.49 4.47
CA THR A 22 -2.68 -7.49 5.54
C THR A 22 -1.31 -7.56 6.21
N LEU A 23 -0.85 -8.76 6.57
CA LEU A 23 0.49 -8.95 7.15
C LEU A 23 1.59 -8.49 6.19
N PHE A 24 1.45 -8.79 4.91
CA PHE A 24 2.38 -8.32 3.89
C PHE A 24 2.46 -6.78 3.86
N PHE A 25 1.32 -6.08 3.82
CA PHE A 25 1.31 -4.61 3.83
C PHE A 25 1.96 -4.03 5.08
N ILE A 26 1.66 -4.59 6.26
CA ILE A 26 2.22 -4.09 7.52
C ILE A 26 3.74 -4.23 7.52
N ILE A 27 4.25 -5.41 7.16
CA ILE A 27 5.67 -5.75 7.29
C ILE A 27 6.52 -5.08 6.21
N PHE A 28 6.03 -5.05 4.96
CA PHE A 28 6.85 -4.63 3.82
C PHE A 28 6.57 -3.20 3.33
N ILE A 29 5.46 -2.58 3.75
CA ILE A 29 5.10 -1.22 3.33
C ILE A 29 5.00 -0.30 4.54
N ILE A 30 4.04 -0.54 5.44
CA ILE A 30 3.70 0.42 6.51
C ILE A 30 4.87 0.59 7.47
N LEU A 31 5.37 -0.49 8.08
CA LEU A 31 6.46 -0.41 9.05
C LEU A 31 7.74 0.23 8.48
N PRO A 32 8.31 -0.24 7.35
CA PRO A 32 9.56 0.30 6.86
C PRO A 32 9.43 1.75 6.39
N LEU A 33 8.34 2.11 5.69
CA LEU A 33 8.15 3.49 5.23
C LEU A 33 7.85 4.45 6.38
N THR A 34 7.10 4.02 7.39
CA THR A 34 6.85 4.82 8.60
C THR A 34 8.14 5.02 9.38
N ALA A 35 8.99 3.99 9.51
CA ALA A 35 10.28 4.12 10.17
C ALA A 35 11.18 5.15 9.46
N ILE A 36 11.26 5.12 8.13
CA ILE A 36 12.01 6.12 7.35
C ILE A 36 11.38 7.51 7.48
N TYR A 37 10.05 7.63 7.49
CA TYR A 37 9.39 8.92 7.68
C TYR A 37 9.70 9.52 9.05
N ILE A 38 9.58 8.74 10.14
CA ILE A 38 9.81 9.21 11.52
C ILE A 38 11.28 9.59 11.78
N THR A 39 12.22 8.85 11.19
CA THR A 39 13.67 9.09 11.37
C THR A 39 14.24 10.07 10.34
N GLY A 40 13.56 10.24 9.22
CA GLY A 40 13.99 11.03 8.08
C GLY A 40 13.29 12.38 7.96
N THR A 41 12.25 12.71 8.72
CA THR A 41 11.57 14.02 8.63
C THR A 41 11.51 14.73 9.97
N ASN A 42 11.49 16.07 9.93
CA ASN A 42 11.41 16.91 11.14
C ASN A 42 9.95 17.18 11.58
N ASP A 43 8.99 16.50 10.97
CA ASP A 43 7.57 16.76 11.22
C ASP A 43 7.12 16.36 12.63
N ILE A 44 7.91 15.53 13.31
CA ILE A 44 7.61 14.94 14.62
C ILE A 44 8.48 15.56 15.73
N GLY A 45 9.20 16.66 15.43
CA GLY A 45 10.08 17.32 16.41
C GLY A 45 11.30 16.47 16.80
N ASN A 46 11.71 15.57 15.90
CA ASN A 46 12.78 14.61 16.15
C ASN A 46 14.13 15.24 15.81
N ASN A 47 15.03 15.37 16.79
CA ASN A 47 16.35 15.98 16.58
C ASN A 47 17.37 15.03 15.90
N ASN A 48 17.05 13.73 15.78
CA ASN A 48 17.91 12.71 15.19
C ASN A 48 17.61 12.50 13.69
N LEU A 49 17.69 13.58 12.90
CA LEU A 49 17.41 13.53 11.47
C LEU A 49 18.56 12.87 10.70
N ILE A 50 18.20 11.97 9.78
CA ILE A 50 19.11 11.57 8.70
C ILE A 50 19.37 12.82 7.85
N LYS A 51 20.55 13.43 8.02
CA LYS A 51 20.88 14.73 7.41
C LYS A 51 20.94 14.70 5.89
N ASN A 52 21.19 13.53 5.30
CA ASN A 52 21.36 13.41 3.85
C ASN A 52 20.03 13.04 3.19
N PHE A 53 19.37 14.04 2.60
CA PHE A 53 18.07 13.88 1.94
C PHE A 53 18.10 12.81 0.84
N TRP A 54 19.21 12.64 0.12
CA TRP A 54 19.34 11.62 -0.93
C TRP A 54 19.16 10.21 -0.40
N ILE A 55 19.64 9.94 0.82
CA ILE A 55 19.51 8.62 1.46
C ILE A 55 18.05 8.37 1.81
N VAL A 56 17.37 9.36 2.40
CA VAL A 56 15.95 9.25 2.77
C VAL A 56 15.07 9.05 1.54
N PHE A 57 15.34 9.78 0.45
CA PHE A 57 14.63 9.61 -0.83
C PHE A 57 14.93 8.25 -1.45
N GLY A 58 16.20 7.83 -1.46
CA GLY A 58 16.60 6.52 -1.98
C GLY A 58 15.92 5.36 -1.22
N CYS A 59 15.89 5.42 0.11
CA CYS A 59 15.22 4.43 0.96
C CYS A 59 13.70 4.46 0.76
N THR A 60 13.07 5.62 1.00
CA THR A 60 11.94 6.17 0.23
C THR A 60 11.32 5.31 -0.87
N TYR A 61 11.75 5.68 -2.07
CA TYR A 61 11.32 5.09 -3.34
C TYR A 61 11.82 3.67 -3.52
N GLY A 62 12.99 3.30 -2.97
CA GLY A 62 13.54 1.95 -3.06
C GLY A 62 12.66 0.93 -2.35
N ILE A 63 12.25 1.20 -1.12
CA ILE A 63 11.32 0.36 -0.35
C ILE A 63 9.96 0.32 -1.05
N GLY A 64 9.45 1.47 -1.50
CA GLY A 64 8.19 1.55 -2.24
C GLY A 64 8.20 0.67 -3.49
N LEU A 65 9.22 0.79 -4.34
CA LEU A 65 9.38 0.00 -5.56
C LEU A 65 9.54 -1.48 -5.25
N PHE A 66 10.40 -1.83 -4.28
CA PHE A 66 10.61 -3.20 -3.86
C PHE A 66 9.30 -3.85 -3.38
N ALA A 67 8.51 -3.14 -2.58
CA ALA A 67 7.25 -3.65 -2.09
C ALA A 67 6.22 -3.88 -3.20
N ILE A 68 6.12 -2.98 -4.19
CA ILE A 68 5.23 -3.17 -5.35
C ILE A 68 5.68 -4.35 -6.21
N LEU A 69 6.98 -4.49 -6.46
CA LEU A 69 7.54 -5.63 -7.20
C LEU A 69 7.28 -6.95 -6.48
N LEU A 70 7.44 -6.96 -5.15
CA LEU A 70 7.18 -8.13 -4.33
C LEU A 70 5.69 -8.49 -4.29
N ASP A 71 4.79 -7.50 -4.18
CA ASP A 71 3.34 -7.70 -4.29
C ASP A 71 2.98 -8.33 -5.64
N PHE A 72 3.53 -7.79 -6.74
CA PHE A 72 3.36 -8.35 -8.08
C PHE A 72 3.83 -9.80 -8.19
N LEU A 73 5.00 -10.11 -7.64
CA LEU A 73 5.53 -11.47 -7.63
C LEU A 73 4.61 -12.42 -6.85
N LEU A 74 4.15 -12.01 -5.66
CA LEU A 74 3.28 -12.81 -4.81
C LEU A 74 1.88 -13.00 -5.40
N VAL A 75 1.35 -12.01 -6.12
CA VAL A 75 0.11 -12.14 -6.90
C VAL A 75 0.31 -13.13 -8.06
N LYS A 76 1.44 -13.07 -8.77
CA LYS A 76 1.77 -14.04 -9.83
C LYS A 76 1.88 -15.47 -9.31
N LEU A 77 2.44 -15.64 -8.11
CA LEU A 77 2.54 -16.93 -7.40
C LEU A 77 1.21 -17.37 -6.73
N LYS A 78 0.12 -16.60 -6.88
CA LYS A 78 -1.21 -16.84 -6.29
C LYS A 78 -1.22 -16.88 -4.75
N VAL A 79 -0.18 -16.36 -4.11
CA VAL A 79 -0.11 -16.19 -2.65
C VAL A 79 -1.01 -15.04 -2.22
N LEU A 80 -0.94 -13.92 -2.96
CA LEU A 80 -1.78 -12.75 -2.77
C LEU A 80 -2.87 -12.65 -3.86
N ASN A 81 -3.94 -11.94 -3.54
CA ASN A 81 -4.99 -11.59 -4.50
C ASN A 81 -4.61 -10.29 -5.23
N ALA A 82 -4.91 -10.16 -6.53
CA ALA A 82 -4.67 -8.93 -7.29
C ALA A 82 -5.31 -7.67 -6.67
N ARG A 83 -6.35 -7.85 -5.85
CA ARG A 83 -6.93 -6.76 -5.04
C ARG A 83 -5.95 -6.15 -4.03
N SER A 84 -4.82 -6.79 -3.76
CA SER A 84 -3.76 -6.24 -2.90
C SER A 84 -3.25 -4.89 -3.43
N PHE A 85 -3.18 -4.74 -4.74
CA PHE A 85 -2.75 -3.53 -5.41
C PHE A 85 -3.62 -2.29 -5.13
N ASN A 86 -4.89 -2.49 -4.76
CA ASN A 86 -5.77 -1.39 -4.35
C ASN A 86 -5.35 -0.78 -3.00
N PHE A 87 -4.47 -1.45 -2.25
CA PHE A 87 -3.95 -0.97 -0.97
C PHE A 87 -2.45 -0.66 -1.02
N SER A 88 -1.63 -1.52 -1.65
CA SER A 88 -0.17 -1.28 -1.72
C SER A 88 0.15 0.00 -2.46
N VAL A 89 -0.39 0.19 -3.66
CA VAL A 89 -0.04 1.33 -4.52
C VAL A 89 -0.42 2.66 -3.87
N PRO A 90 -1.67 2.87 -3.37
CA PRO A 90 -1.99 4.12 -2.69
C PRO A 90 -1.15 4.36 -1.44
N MET A 91 -0.81 3.32 -0.67
CA MET A 91 0.05 3.48 0.52
C MET A 91 1.49 3.83 0.16
N VAL A 92 2.07 3.20 -0.85
CA VAL A 92 3.41 3.56 -1.33
C VAL A 92 3.42 5.01 -1.82
N VAL A 93 2.39 5.40 -2.57
CA VAL A 93 2.22 6.78 -3.04
C VAL A 93 2.12 7.77 -1.87
N LEU A 94 1.37 7.45 -0.83
CA LEU A 94 1.25 8.28 0.38
C LEU A 94 2.63 8.60 0.95
N PHE A 95 3.45 7.58 1.22
CA PHE A 95 4.77 7.79 1.82
C PHE A 95 5.78 8.41 0.84
N CYS A 96 5.73 8.02 -0.43
CA CYS A 96 6.58 8.58 -1.48
C CYS A 96 6.27 10.06 -1.77
N PHE A 97 5.09 10.55 -1.41
CA PHE A 97 4.76 11.97 -1.48
C PHE A 97 5.07 12.68 -0.16
N MET A 98 4.65 12.13 0.97
CA MET A 98 4.83 12.75 2.29
C MET A 98 6.31 12.94 2.66
N THR A 99 7.16 11.94 2.39
CA THR A 99 8.56 11.98 2.83
C THR A 99 9.37 13.05 2.09
N PRO A 100 9.33 13.13 0.74
CA PRO A 100 10.04 14.20 0.02
C PRO A 100 9.52 15.59 0.31
N THR A 101 8.19 15.74 0.39
CA THR A 101 7.58 17.05 0.58
C THR A 101 7.87 17.63 1.96
N ALA A 102 8.25 16.80 2.94
CA ALA A 102 8.76 17.25 4.23
C ALA A 102 10.05 18.08 4.16
N TYR A 103 10.80 17.96 3.07
CA TYR A 103 12.04 18.73 2.85
C TYR A 103 11.80 20.05 2.10
N VAL A 104 10.58 20.30 1.62
CA VAL A 104 10.25 21.54 0.90
C VAL A 104 10.00 22.65 1.91
N SER A 105 10.93 23.60 2.01
CA SER A 105 10.80 24.77 2.87
C SER A 105 9.53 25.56 2.52
N GLY A 106 8.63 25.73 3.49
CA GLY A 106 7.38 26.45 3.30
C GLY A 106 6.17 25.58 2.94
N PHE A 107 6.32 24.25 2.88
CA PHE A 107 5.18 23.35 2.71
C PHE A 107 4.74 22.74 4.06
N PRO A 108 3.77 23.35 4.77
CA PRO A 108 3.41 22.92 6.11
C PRO A 108 2.73 21.54 6.10
N LEU A 109 2.87 20.82 7.22
CA LEU A 109 2.37 19.45 7.37
C LEU A 109 0.87 19.32 7.05
N TYR A 110 0.03 20.25 7.51
CA TYR A 110 -1.41 20.21 7.26
C TYR A 110 -1.74 20.27 5.77
N ALA A 111 -1.03 21.11 5.00
CA ALA A 111 -1.25 21.25 3.57
C ALA A 111 -0.77 19.99 2.81
N ARG A 112 0.36 19.39 3.25
CA ARG A 112 0.83 18.11 2.72
C ARG A 112 -0.16 16.98 2.92
N VAL A 113 -0.74 16.89 4.11
CA VAL A 113 -1.75 15.88 4.43
C VAL A 113 -2.99 16.03 3.55
N ILE A 114 -3.47 17.25 3.32
CA ILE A 114 -4.63 17.51 2.43
C ILE A 114 -4.31 17.07 1.00
N VAL A 115 -3.16 17.51 0.46
CA VAL A 115 -2.76 17.16 -0.91
C VAL A 115 -2.57 15.66 -1.07
N VAL A 116 -1.92 15.00 -0.11
CA VAL A 116 -1.71 13.56 -0.18
C VAL A 116 -3.01 12.79 -0.08
N PHE A 117 -3.97 13.26 0.72
CA PHE A 117 -5.27 12.61 0.82
C PHE A 117 -6.01 12.63 -0.52
N VAL A 118 -6.07 13.79 -1.19
CA VAL A 118 -6.66 13.92 -2.53
C VAL A 118 -5.95 13.00 -3.52
N LEU A 119 -4.61 12.99 -3.49
CA LEU A 119 -3.80 12.19 -4.39
C LEU A 119 -3.99 10.68 -4.15
N VAL A 120 -4.07 10.23 -2.90
CA VAL A 120 -4.35 8.83 -2.52
C VAL A 120 -5.74 8.42 -3.00
N VAL A 121 -6.76 9.26 -2.87
CA VAL A 121 -8.10 8.98 -3.38
C VAL A 121 -8.08 8.77 -4.89
N ILE A 122 -7.44 9.69 -5.63
CA ILE A 122 -7.31 9.58 -7.10
C ILE A 122 -6.61 8.27 -7.49
N VAL A 123 -5.46 7.98 -6.85
CA VAL A 123 -4.70 6.75 -7.15
C VAL A 123 -5.50 5.49 -6.79
N THR A 124 -6.23 5.50 -5.68
CA THR A 124 -7.10 4.37 -5.29
C THR A 124 -8.18 4.12 -6.33
N LEU A 125 -8.82 5.17 -6.85
CA LEU A 125 -9.82 5.04 -7.92
C LEU A 125 -9.21 4.46 -9.20
N LEU A 126 -8.03 4.97 -9.60
CA LEU A 126 -7.31 4.47 -10.77
C LEU A 126 -6.95 2.99 -10.62
N MET A 127 -6.41 2.59 -9.47
CA MET A 127 -6.07 1.19 -9.19
C MET A 127 -7.31 0.30 -9.21
N ASN A 128 -8.42 0.75 -8.63
CA ASN A 128 -9.66 -0.04 -8.63
C ASN A 128 -10.18 -0.30 -10.05
N ILE A 129 -10.11 0.70 -10.93
CA ILE A 129 -10.46 0.55 -12.36
C ILE A 129 -9.52 -0.44 -13.04
N LEU A 130 -8.21 -0.33 -12.82
CA LEU A 130 -7.20 -1.24 -13.41
C LEU A 130 -7.40 -2.69 -12.96
N ILE A 131 -7.59 -2.91 -11.66
CA ILE A 131 -7.79 -4.25 -11.10
C ILE A 131 -9.09 -4.87 -11.62
N THR A 132 -10.17 -4.08 -11.71
CA THR A 132 -11.44 -4.57 -12.27
C THR A 132 -11.28 -5.00 -13.73
N LYS A 133 -10.52 -4.26 -14.54
CA LYS A 133 -10.19 -4.66 -15.93
C LYS A 133 -9.36 -5.94 -16.00
N ILE A 134 -8.40 -6.12 -15.08
CA ILE A 134 -7.56 -7.33 -15.02
C ILE A 134 -8.39 -8.54 -14.59
N GLU A 135 -9.27 -8.40 -13.60
CA GLU A 135 -10.20 -9.45 -13.17
C GLU A 135 -11.16 -9.83 -14.32
N ALA A 136 -11.71 -8.85 -15.05
CA ALA A 136 -12.62 -9.08 -16.17
C ALA A 136 -11.96 -9.80 -17.36
N LYS A 137 -10.66 -9.60 -17.60
CA LYS A 137 -9.92 -10.30 -18.67
C LYS A 137 -9.57 -11.75 -18.31
N LYS A 138 -9.60 -12.09 -17.02
CA LYS A 138 -9.19 -13.41 -16.50
C LYS A 138 -10.35 -14.39 -16.38
N ASN A 139 -11.59 -13.89 -16.39
CA ASN A 139 -12.84 -14.65 -16.50
C ASN A 139 -13.32 -14.67 -17.94
#